data_AF-A0A0G1ZEB9-F1
#
_entry.id   AF-A0A0G1ZEB9-F1
#
_cell.length_a   1.000
_cell.length_b   1.000
_cell.length_c   1.000
_cell.angle_alpha   90.00
_cell.angle_beta   90.00
_cell.angle_gamma   90.00
#
_symmetry.space_group_name_H-M   'P 1'
#
loop_
_entity.id
_entity.type
_entity.pdbx_description
1 polymer ?
#
loop_
_entity_poly.entity_id
_entity_poly.type
_entity_poly.pdbx_seq_one_letter_code
_entity_poly.pdbx_strand_id
1 'polypeptide(L)' 'MKGNLALSLETSDEIAQFAATSMINLGRIRPLSEILEGIEAVSADDIERVARDILRTEKLNFAVLGPHLDKNRFTSLLHV' A
#
# COMPACT_ATOMS: atom_id res chain seq x y z
N MET A 1 -2.99 5.23 10.02
CA MET A 1 -3.11 3.77 9.80
C MET A 1 -3.70 3.04 11.00
N LYS A 2 -3.19 3.23 12.23
CA LYS A 2 -3.62 2.47 13.43
C LYS A 2 -5.12 2.51 13.72
N GLY A 3 -5.75 3.69 13.70
CA GLY A 3 -7.19 3.84 13.95
C GLY A 3 -8.07 3.07 12.96
N ASN A 4 -7.85 3.26 11.65
CA ASN A 4 -8.60 2.54 10.62
C ASN A 4 -8.42 1.02 10.69
N LEU A 5 -7.21 0.53 10.98
CA LEU A 5 -6.95 -0.91 11.06
C LEU A 5 -7.65 -1.57 12.26
N ALA A 6 -7.70 -0.88 13.40
CA ALA A 6 -8.41 -1.38 14.57
C ALA A 6 -9.92 -1.41 14.33
N LEU A 7 -10.47 -0.40 13.65
CA LEU A 7 -11.89 -0.33 13.30
C LEU A 7 -12.30 -1.34 12.21
N SER A 8 -11.39 -1.73 11.31
CA SER A 8 -11.68 -2.67 10.22
C SER A 8 -11.67 -4.16 10.62
N LEU A 9 -11.55 -4.45 11.92
CA LEU A 9 -11.51 -5.81 12.48
C LEU A 9 -12.50 -5.91 13.65
N GLU A 10 -13.68 -5.32 13.48
CA GLU A 10 -14.69 -5.23 14.53
C GLU A 10 -15.70 -6.37 14.44
N THR A 11 -15.97 -6.85 13.23
CA THR A 11 -16.93 -7.93 13.01
C THR A 11 -16.26 -9.29 12.78
N SER A 12 -17.00 -10.37 13.02
CA SER A 12 -16.47 -11.74 12.89
C SER A 12 -16.11 -12.12 11.45
N ASP A 13 -16.85 -11.60 10.47
CA ASP A 13 -16.57 -11.78 9.05
C ASP A 13 -15.32 -11.02 8.60
N GLU A 14 -15.08 -9.80 9.10
CA GLU A 14 -13.84 -9.05 8.88
C GLU A 14 -12.62 -9.80 9.43
N ILE A 15 -12.73 -10.32 10.66
CA ILE A 15 -11.68 -11.13 11.30
C ILE A 15 -11.40 -12.40 10.49
N ALA A 16 -12.44 -13.10 10.03
CA ALA A 16 -12.29 -14.30 9.21
C ALA A 16 -11.61 -14.00 7.87
N GLN A 17 -12.01 -12.91 7.20
CA GLN A 17 -11.41 -12.47 5.94
C GLN A 17 -9.92 -12.10 6.11
N PHE A 18 -9.59 -11.41 7.20
CA PHE A 18 -8.21 -11.05 7.52
C PHE A 18 -7.35 -12.29 7.80
N ALA A 19 -7.86 -13.26 8.57
CA ALA A 19 -7.18 -14.51 8.84
C ALA A 19 -6.93 -15.31 7.56
N ALA A 20 -7.95 -15.45 6.71
CA ALA A 20 -7.84 -16.14 5.42
C ALA A 20 -6.80 -15.48 4.51
N THR A 21 -6.87 -14.14 4.36
CA THR A 21 -5.93 -13.38 3.53
C THR A 21 -4.49 -13.48 4.05
N SER A 22 -4.30 -13.45 5.36
CA SER A 22 -2.99 -13.63 6.00
C SER A 22 -2.43 -15.03 5.74
N MET A 23 -3.25 -16.07 5.88
CA MET A 23 -2.84 -17.45 5.58
C MET A 23 -2.46 -17.63 4.11
N ILE A 24 -3.22 -17.05 3.17
CA ILE A 24 -2.95 -17.16 1.73
C ILE A 24 -1.64 -16.46 1.35
N ASN A 25 -1.43 -15.23 1.85
CA ASN A 25 -0.30 -14.41 1.43
C ASN A 25 0.99 -14.68 2.23
N LEU A 26 0.86 -15.04 3.51
CA LEU A 26 1.98 -15.15 4.45
C LEU A 26 2.19 -16.57 4.99
N GLY A 27 1.28 -17.51 4.71
CA GLY A 27 1.31 -18.88 5.26
C GLY A 27 1.00 -18.96 6.75
N ARG A 28 0.68 -17.85 7.40
CA ARG A 28 0.33 -17.76 8.83
C ARG A 28 -0.66 -16.63 9.09
N ILE A 29 -1.43 -16.75 10.15
CA ILE A 29 -2.21 -15.62 10.68
C ILE A 29 -1.23 -14.67 11.35
N ARG A 30 -1.17 -13.42 10.88
CA ARG A 30 -0.36 -12.37 11.47
C ARG A 30 -1.21 -11.61 12.50
N PRO A 31 -0.85 -11.59 13.80
CA PRO A 31 -1.62 -10.88 14.82
C PRO A 31 -1.71 -9.38 14.56
N LEU A 32 -2.80 -8.75 15.00
CA LEU A 32 -2.96 -7.30 14.90
C LEU A 32 -1.86 -6.53 15.65
N SER A 33 -1.45 -7.01 16.83
CA SER A 33 -0.37 -6.40 17.62
C SER A 33 0.94 -6.34 16.85
N GLU A 34 1.32 -7.42 16.17
CA GLU A 34 2.54 -7.48 15.35
C GLU A 34 2.51 -6.42 14.22
N ILE A 35 1.32 -6.19 13.63
CA ILE A 35 1.15 -5.15 12.61
C ILE A 35 1.34 -3.76 13.20
N LEU A 36 0.74 -3.50 14.36
CA LEU A 36 0.82 -2.22 15.03
C LEU A 36 2.24 -1.90 15.46
N GLU A 37 2.95 -2.87 16.05
CA GLU A 37 4.37 -2.75 16.41
C GLU A 37 5.23 -2.46 15.17
N GLY A 38 4.99 -3.18 14.07
CA GLY A 38 5.69 -2.95 12.81
C GLY A 38 5.47 -1.54 12.25
N ILE A 39 4.25 -0.98 12.38
CA ILE A 39 3.96 0.41 11.97
C ILE A 39 4.66 1.42 12.90
N GLU A 40 4.66 1.17 14.21
CA GLU A 40 5.26 2.07 15.19
C GLU A 40 6.79 2.10 15.10
N ALA A 41 7.41 1.04 14.62
CA ALA A 41 8.85 0.96 14.40
C ALA A 41 9.34 1.77 13.18
N VAL A 42 8.44 2.22 12.29
CA VAL A 42 8.84 2.91 11.05
C VAL A 42 9.35 4.32 11.35
N SER A 43 10.59 4.58 10.93
CA SER A 43 11.22 5.91 11.02
C SER A 43 11.02 6.76 9.77
N ALA A 44 11.34 8.06 9.85
CA ALA A 44 11.37 8.93 8.67
C ALA A 44 12.40 8.47 7.62
N ASP A 45 13.56 7.99 8.07
CA ASP A 45 14.62 7.49 7.20
C ASP A 45 14.17 6.22 6.45
N ASP A 46 13.38 5.35 7.09
CA ASP A 46 12.78 4.20 6.43
C ASP A 46 11.80 4.61 5.32
N ILE A 47 10.99 5.64 5.58
CA ILE A 47 10.07 6.20 4.59
C ILE A 47 10.86 6.74 3.40
N GLU A 48 11.90 7.54 3.65
CA GLU A 48 12.73 8.10 2.58
C GLU A 48 13.42 6.99 1.77
N ARG A 49 13.99 5.99 2.45
CA ARG A 49 14.64 4.84 1.81
C ARG A 49 13.69 4.09 0.89
N VAL A 50 12.48 3.79 1.35
CA VAL A 50 11.46 3.07 0.56
C VAL A 50 10.92 3.95 -0.57
N ALA A 51 10.72 5.24 -0.34
CA ALA A 51 10.30 6.18 -1.37
C ALA A 51 11.30 6.22 -2.53
N ARG A 52 12.61 6.28 -2.23
CA ARG A 52 13.68 6.22 -3.25
C ARG A 52 13.73 4.89 -4.00
N ASP A 53 13.34 3.79 -3.36
CA ASP A 53 13.32 2.47 -4.01
C ASP A 53 12.12 2.28 -4.96
N ILE A 54 10.95 2.81 -4.59
CA ILE A 54 9.69 2.59 -5.31
C ILE A 54 9.42 3.70 -6.34
N LEU A 55 9.62 4.97 -5.98
CA LEU A 55 9.36 6.12 -6.85
C LEU A 55 10.53 6.31 -7.81
N ARG A 56 10.56 5.48 -8.86
CA ARG A 56 11.54 5.57 -9.93
C ARG A 56 10.87 5.93 -11.24
N THR A 57 11.40 6.93 -11.94
CA THR A 57 10.83 7.43 -13.20
C THR A 57 10.62 6.30 -14.22
N GLU A 58 11.56 5.35 -14.33
CA GLU A 58 11.47 4.21 -15.25
C GLU A 58 10.40 3.16 -14.88
N LYS A 59 9.85 3.22 -13.67
CA LYS A 59 8.80 2.30 -13.18
C LYS A 59 7.41 2.94 -13.15
N LEU A 60 7.29 4.23 -13.51
CA LEU A 60 6.00 4.91 -13.53
C LEU A 60 5.11 4.38 -14.66
N ASN A 61 3.85 4.09 -14.32
CA ASN A 61 2.84 3.63 -15.26
C ASN A 61 1.63 4.58 -15.19
N PHE A 62 1.00 4.86 -16.34
CA PHE A 62 -0.12 5.80 -16.43
C PHE A 62 -1.16 5.31 -17.44
N ALA A 63 -2.43 5.34 -17.03
CA ALA A 63 -3.57 4.96 -17.87
C ALA A 63 -4.63 6.07 -17.82
N VAL A 64 -5.15 6.47 -18.99
CA VAL A 64 -6.23 7.45 -19.12
C VAL A 64 -7.26 6.93 -20.10
N LEU A 65 -8.53 7.13 -19.78
CA LEU A 65 -9.67 6.76 -20.61
C LEU A 65 -10.52 8.00 -20.87
N GLY A 66 -10.84 8.27 -22.14
CA GLY A 66 -11.69 9.40 -22.53
C GLY A 66 -11.50 9.83 -23.99
N PRO A 67 -12.39 10.68 -24.52
CA PRO A 67 -12.21 11.28 -25.84
C PRO A 67 -11.07 12.31 -25.84
N HIS A 68 -10.41 12.50 -26.99
CA HIS A 68 -9.35 13.51 -27.19
C HIS A 68 -8.12 13.38 -26.28
N LEU A 69 -7.54 12.17 -26.18
CA LEU A 69 -6.30 11.95 -25.43
C LEU A 69 -5.07 12.42 -26.22
N ASP A 70 -4.38 13.42 -25.69
CA ASP A 70 -3.02 13.77 -26.12
C ASP A 70 -2.00 13.16 -25.15
N LYS A 71 -1.31 12.10 -25.60
CA LYS A 71 -0.28 11.42 -24.82
C LYS A 71 0.85 12.36 -24.41
N ASN A 72 1.24 13.29 -25.27
CA ASN A 72 2.41 14.14 -25.04
C ASN A 72 2.18 15.12 -23.89
N ARG A 73 0.94 15.60 -23.74
CA ARG A 73 0.53 16.45 -22.63
C ARG A 73 0.77 15.82 -21.25
N PHE A 74 0.67 14.50 -21.14
CA PHE A 74 0.82 13.79 -19.86
C PHE A 74 2.20 13.18 -19.67
N THR A 75 2.88 12.81 -20.75
CA THR A 75 4.20 12.13 -20.65
C THR A 75 5.24 13.04 -20.00
N SER A 76 5.17 14.35 -20.20
CA SER A 76 6.06 15.33 -19.55
C SER A 76 5.90 15.41 -18.03
N LEU A 77 4.78 14.93 -17.48
CA LEU A 77 4.49 14.94 -16.05
C LEU A 77 4.93 13.65 -15.33
N LEU A 78 5.33 12.61 -16.07
CA LEU A 78 5.69 11.31 -15.51
C LEU A 78 7.18 11.23 -15.18
N HIS A 79 7.59 12.02 -14.18
CA HIS A 79 8.94 11.97 -13.62
C HIS A 79 8.90 12.19 -12.11
N VAL A 80 9.84 11.56 -11.40
CA VAL A 80 10.07 11.66 -9.94
C VAL A 80 11.57 11.73 -9.67
#